data_AF-A0A7C6IYJ7-F1
#
_entry.id   AF-A0A7C6IYJ7-F1
#
_cell.length_a   1.000
_cell.length_b   1.000
_cell.length_c   1.000
_cell.angle_alpha   90.00
_cell.angle_beta   90.00
_cell.angle_gamma   90.00
#
_symmetry.space_group_name_H-M   'P 1'
#
loop_
_entity.id
_entity.type
_entity.pdbx_description
1 polymer ?
#
loop_
_entity_poly.entity_id
_entity_poly.type
_entity_poly.pdbx_seq_one_letter_code
_entity_poly.pdbx_strand_id
1 'polypeptide(L)'
;GKEAQRILVDAEIRSEVTDGAIEAEEKLIRDEVMAQEIELLKEEAREAGMSEDDIDKITEDSLTPEQKADIIIKQDEKIAASETRIQKAVDKAVAAAITAEKAKEENRYNDTAMTDPAIDAAKASAVTKATTYQEETKKAETDVSSRLNNMGLDALDEAGKLKYVISEEAFSKVVEATNSKIKYNDVEYTGSTNAFNVNGLEISLKKITGNEIVNLNVTNNSQGVYDMVKDFVTSYNEILKEMNDLYYAPSARGYDPLTDDEKELMTEKEIEKWEDKIKDSILRNDSTLGSLLSSMKTALMTSVEVDGKKYSLSSFGIQTSANYKENGLLHIFGDEDDAEYGSRADKLLKALGEDPDTVMEVLSKVSQNLYDTMYDKMKPIINVRSMFTFYNDKTMSKQQTDYAKKIAQLEAKLLETEDKYYKQFAAMETAMARLQSQSNALAGMLGVSNQK
;
A
#
# COMPACT_ATOMS: atom_id res chain seq x y z
N GLY A 1 -16.70 24.88 25.22
CA GLY A 1 -15.59 25.65 25.83
C GLY A 1 -14.65 24.74 26.60
N LYS A 2 -14.99 24.40 27.84
CA LYS A 2 -14.13 23.58 28.73
C LYS A 2 -14.00 22.11 28.29
N GLU A 3 -15.01 21.54 27.63
CA GLU A 3 -14.97 20.16 27.11
C GLU A 3 -14.06 20.02 25.88
N ALA A 4 -14.07 20.99 24.97
CA ALA A 4 -13.12 21.06 23.86
C ALA A 4 -11.67 21.19 24.37
N GLN A 5 -11.45 21.96 25.45
CA GLN A 5 -10.14 22.04 26.12
C GLN A 5 -9.74 20.75 26.85
N ARG A 6 -10.68 19.87 27.22
CA ARG A 6 -10.37 18.55 27.80
C ARG A 6 -9.95 17.56 26.72
N ILE A 7 -10.69 17.53 25.60
CA ILE A 7 -10.38 16.67 24.45
C ILE A 7 -8.98 17.01 23.89
N LEU A 8 -8.64 18.31 23.80
CA LEU A 8 -7.31 18.74 23.36
C LEU A 8 -6.19 18.30 24.30
N VAL A 9 -6.39 18.43 25.62
CA VAL A 9 -5.39 18.02 26.63
C VAL A 9 -5.23 16.50 26.68
N ASP A 10 -6.34 15.74 26.62
CA ASP A 10 -6.27 14.26 26.60
C ASP A 10 -5.58 13.75 25.32
N ALA A 11 -5.75 14.44 24.18
CA ALA A 11 -5.05 14.15 22.94
C ALA A 11 -3.54 14.50 23.00
N GLU A 12 -3.21 15.62 23.63
CA GLU A 12 -1.81 16.05 23.85
C GLU A 12 -1.07 15.06 24.77
N ILE A 13 -1.67 14.67 25.90
CA ILE A 13 -1.12 13.64 26.80
C ILE A 13 -0.93 12.31 26.06
N ARG A 14 -1.90 11.91 25.23
CA ARG A 14 -1.76 10.70 24.42
C ARG A 14 -0.57 10.81 23.47
N SER A 15 -0.38 11.96 22.81
CA SER A 15 0.76 12.18 21.92
C SER A 15 2.10 12.12 22.66
N GLU A 16 2.19 12.66 23.88
CA GLU A 16 3.43 12.71 24.65
C GLU A 16 3.84 11.36 25.25
N VAL A 17 2.85 10.53 25.62
CA VAL A 17 3.08 9.29 26.38
C VAL A 17 3.23 8.07 25.47
N THR A 18 2.70 8.12 24.25
CA THR A 18 2.63 6.94 23.36
C THR A 18 4.02 6.38 23.04
N ASP A 19 4.95 7.21 22.56
CA ASP A 19 6.26 6.72 22.13
C ASP A 19 7.06 6.09 23.28
N GLY A 20 7.07 6.74 24.45
CA GLY A 20 7.75 6.19 25.63
C GLY A 20 7.11 4.89 26.16
N ALA A 21 5.80 4.72 25.99
CA ALA A 21 5.11 3.48 26.36
C ALA A 21 5.39 2.34 25.36
N ILE A 22 5.54 2.66 24.08
CA ILE A 22 5.97 1.70 23.05
C ILE A 22 7.40 1.24 23.36
N GLU A 23 8.34 2.16 23.52
CA GLU A 23 9.75 1.84 23.80
C GLU A 23 9.91 0.99 25.07
N ALA A 24 9.15 1.29 26.13
CA ALA A 24 9.19 0.54 27.38
C ALA A 24 8.68 -0.90 27.21
N GLU A 25 7.60 -1.10 26.44
CA GLU A 25 7.04 -2.43 26.22
C GLU A 25 7.88 -3.25 25.23
N GLU A 26 8.41 -2.63 24.18
CA GLU A 26 9.35 -3.28 23.26
C GLU A 26 10.60 -3.76 23.99
N LYS A 27 11.14 -2.96 24.92
CA LYS A 27 12.27 -3.38 25.75
C LYS A 27 11.94 -4.63 26.58
N LEU A 28 10.77 -4.67 27.22
CA LEU A 28 10.33 -5.86 27.97
C LEU A 28 10.25 -7.11 27.08
N ILE A 29 9.75 -6.95 25.85
CA ILE A 29 9.69 -8.05 24.86
C ILE A 29 11.10 -8.49 24.46
N ARG A 30 12.03 -7.55 24.25
CA ARG A 30 13.43 -7.88 23.93
C ARG A 30 14.10 -8.67 25.06
N ASP A 31 13.91 -8.24 26.30
CA ASP A 31 14.45 -8.90 27.49
C ASP A 31 13.87 -10.32 27.66
N GLU A 32 12.56 -10.49 27.42
CA GLU A 32 11.89 -11.81 27.47
C GLU A 32 12.45 -12.80 26.43
N VAL A 33 12.60 -12.35 25.18
CA VAL A 33 13.14 -13.19 24.09
C VAL A 33 14.60 -13.55 24.37
N MET A 34 15.40 -12.61 24.86
CA MET A 34 16.79 -12.85 25.20
C MET A 34 16.94 -13.87 26.33
N ALA A 35 16.10 -13.78 27.37
CA ALA A 35 16.09 -14.77 28.45
C ALA A 35 15.68 -16.16 27.94
N GLN A 36 14.69 -16.24 27.05
CA GLN A 36 14.24 -17.50 26.45
C GLN A 36 15.34 -18.15 25.61
N GLU A 37 16.06 -17.38 24.79
CA GLU A 37 17.12 -17.93 23.96
C GLU A 37 18.33 -18.36 24.78
N ILE A 38 18.71 -17.61 25.82
CA ILE A 38 19.78 -18.02 26.73
C ILE A 38 19.46 -19.36 27.39
N GLU A 39 18.20 -19.57 27.82
CA GLU A 39 17.80 -20.86 28.39
C GLU A 39 17.80 -21.98 27.34
N LEU A 40 17.39 -21.70 26.10
CA LEU A 40 17.48 -22.66 25.00
C LEU A 40 18.93 -23.09 24.75
N LEU A 41 19.86 -22.13 24.68
CA LEU A 41 21.29 -22.39 24.49
C LEU A 41 21.89 -23.20 25.65
N LYS A 42 21.46 -22.94 26.89
CA LYS A 42 21.85 -23.75 28.05
C LYS A 42 21.33 -25.18 27.95
N GLU A 43 20.11 -25.37 27.44
CA GLU A 43 19.53 -26.70 27.24
C GLU A 43 20.26 -27.47 26.14
N GLU A 44 20.59 -26.82 25.01
CA GLU A 44 21.44 -27.40 23.96
C GLU A 44 22.84 -27.79 24.49
N ALA A 45 23.44 -26.95 25.33
CA ALA A 45 24.73 -27.24 25.97
C ALA A 45 24.65 -28.44 26.92
N ARG A 46 23.54 -28.61 27.66
CA ARG A 46 23.28 -29.81 28.48
C ARG A 46 23.16 -31.06 27.62
N GLU A 47 22.44 -31.00 26.50
CA GLU A 47 22.30 -32.12 25.58
C GLU A 47 23.62 -32.52 24.92
N ALA A 48 24.51 -31.54 24.67
CA ALA A 48 25.86 -31.76 24.18
C ALA A 48 26.83 -32.33 25.24
N GLY A 49 26.38 -32.50 26.49
CA GLY A 49 27.17 -33.08 27.58
C GLY A 49 28.20 -32.13 28.20
N MET A 50 27.99 -30.82 28.11
CA MET A 50 28.84 -29.81 28.78
C MET A 50 28.69 -29.86 30.31
N SER A 51 29.69 -29.34 31.03
CA SER A 51 29.65 -29.28 32.49
C SER A 51 28.68 -28.17 32.95
N GLU A 52 28.00 -28.35 34.10
CA GLU A 52 27.08 -27.33 34.63
C GLU A 52 27.79 -26.00 34.90
N ASP A 53 29.08 -26.06 35.29
CA ASP A 53 29.93 -24.87 35.48
C ASP A 53 30.17 -24.08 34.17
N ASP A 54 30.11 -24.72 33.01
CA ASP A 54 30.25 -24.07 31.71
C ASP A 54 28.90 -23.60 31.16
N ILE A 55 27.82 -24.31 31.49
CA ILE A 55 26.44 -23.92 31.17
C ILE A 55 26.04 -22.64 31.93
N ASP A 56 26.41 -22.52 33.21
CA ASP A 56 26.12 -21.35 34.03
C ASP A 56 26.83 -20.07 33.55
N LYS A 57 27.88 -20.21 32.73
CA LYS A 57 28.57 -19.07 32.10
C LYS A 57 27.88 -18.56 30.84
N ILE A 58 26.84 -19.23 30.35
CA ILE A 58 26.04 -18.78 29.21
C ILE A 58 25.12 -17.66 29.70
N THR A 59 25.51 -16.43 29.37
CA THR A 59 24.85 -15.17 29.71
C THR A 59 24.86 -14.28 28.47
N GLU A 60 24.10 -13.18 28.49
CA GLU A 60 24.05 -12.24 27.37
C GLU A 60 25.45 -11.75 26.93
N ASP A 61 26.35 -11.55 27.90
CA ASP A 61 27.72 -11.09 27.64
C ASP A 61 28.62 -12.15 26.99
N SER A 62 28.31 -13.44 27.16
CA SER A 62 29.10 -14.54 26.62
C SER A 62 28.63 -15.06 25.26
N LEU A 63 27.53 -14.53 24.72
CA LEU A 63 27.02 -14.87 23.39
C LEU A 63 27.94 -14.38 22.26
N THR A 64 28.06 -15.19 21.21
CA THR A 64 28.80 -14.80 19.99
C THR A 64 28.06 -13.70 19.22
N PRO A 65 28.76 -12.94 18.35
CA PRO A 65 28.10 -11.97 17.48
C PRO A 65 27.00 -12.56 16.59
N GLU A 66 27.16 -13.81 16.13
CA GLU A 66 26.16 -14.54 15.33
C GLU A 66 24.92 -14.86 16.17
N GLN A 67 25.10 -15.39 17.40
CA GLN A 67 23.98 -15.66 18.31
C GLN A 67 23.22 -14.39 18.69
N LYS A 68 23.93 -13.28 18.90
CA LYS A 68 23.30 -11.97 19.17
C LYS A 68 22.49 -11.48 17.97
N ALA A 69 22.98 -11.66 16.75
CA ALA A 69 22.26 -11.28 15.54
C ALA A 69 20.97 -12.10 15.36
N ASP A 70 21.03 -13.42 15.58
CA ASP A 70 19.84 -14.28 15.51
C ASP A 70 18.80 -13.94 16.58
N ILE A 71 19.23 -13.61 17.80
CA ILE A 71 18.35 -13.15 18.87
C ILE A 71 17.67 -11.83 18.49
N ILE A 72 18.39 -10.87 17.90
CA ILE A 72 17.82 -9.59 17.47
C ILE A 72 16.71 -9.82 16.42
N ILE A 73 16.92 -10.73 15.47
CA ILE A 73 15.89 -11.09 14.49
C ILE A 73 14.64 -11.65 15.18
N LYS A 74 14.81 -12.59 16.12
CA LYS A 74 13.70 -13.17 16.89
C LYS A 74 12.99 -12.12 17.76
N GLN A 75 13.74 -11.16 18.31
CA GLN A 75 13.18 -10.04 19.07
C GLN A 75 12.29 -9.16 18.18
N ASP A 76 12.75 -8.79 16.99
CA ASP A 76 12.00 -7.96 16.06
C ASP A 76 10.75 -8.69 15.53
N GLU A 77 10.85 -9.98 15.22
CA GLU A 77 9.70 -10.82 14.89
C GLU A 77 8.67 -10.88 16.03
N LYS A 78 9.14 -10.99 17.28
CA LYS A 78 8.26 -11.04 18.45
C LYS A 78 7.57 -9.69 18.71
N ILE A 79 8.26 -8.57 18.52
CA ILE A 79 7.69 -7.23 18.61
C ILE A 79 6.60 -7.05 17.56
N ALA A 80 6.88 -7.39 16.30
CA ALA A 80 5.90 -7.31 15.22
C ALA A 80 4.65 -8.17 15.50
N ALA A 81 4.82 -9.35 16.10
CA ALA A 81 3.71 -10.22 16.50
C ALA A 81 2.96 -9.76 17.77
N SER A 82 3.45 -8.74 18.48
CA SER A 82 2.94 -8.29 19.80
C SER A 82 2.18 -6.96 19.75
N GLU A 83 1.69 -6.54 18.58
CA GLU A 83 0.97 -5.26 18.38
C GLU A 83 -0.14 -5.01 19.41
N THR A 84 -0.97 -6.03 19.71
CA THR A 84 -2.07 -5.90 20.69
C THR A 84 -1.57 -5.68 22.12
N ARG A 85 -0.42 -6.29 22.48
CA ARG A 85 0.21 -6.14 23.80
C ARG A 85 0.77 -4.72 23.94
N ILE A 86 1.45 -4.23 22.92
CA ILE A 86 2.00 -2.87 22.86
C ILE A 86 0.87 -1.84 22.95
N GLN A 87 -0.21 -1.99 22.18
CA GLN A 87 -1.35 -1.08 22.24
C GLN A 87 -2.00 -1.04 23.64
N LYS A 88 -2.12 -2.19 24.31
CA LYS A 88 -2.65 -2.26 25.68
C LYS A 88 -1.74 -1.57 26.70
N ALA A 89 -0.43 -1.65 26.52
CA ALA A 89 0.54 -0.94 27.35
C ALA A 89 0.43 0.58 27.15
N VAL A 90 0.31 1.04 25.90
CA VAL A 90 0.05 2.44 25.55
C VAL A 90 -1.24 2.94 26.19
N ASP A 91 -2.35 2.22 26.03
CA ASP A 91 -3.64 2.63 26.60
C ASP A 91 -3.59 2.73 28.13
N LYS A 92 -2.89 1.81 28.79
CA LYS A 92 -2.69 1.84 30.25
C LYS A 92 -1.83 3.04 30.67
N ALA A 93 -0.75 3.34 29.95
CA ALA A 93 0.12 4.47 30.23
C ALA A 93 -0.60 5.81 30.04
N VAL A 94 -1.34 5.95 28.94
CA VAL A 94 -2.17 7.13 28.65
C VAL A 94 -3.25 7.32 29.73
N ALA A 95 -3.95 6.26 30.12
CA ALA A 95 -4.96 6.34 31.18
C ALA A 95 -4.37 6.77 32.53
N ALA A 96 -3.18 6.26 32.87
CA ALA A 96 -2.46 6.66 34.08
C ALA A 96 -2.01 8.13 34.03
N ALA A 97 -1.48 8.59 32.89
CA ALA A 97 -1.06 9.98 32.69
C ALA A 97 -2.23 10.96 32.75
N ILE A 98 -3.36 10.63 32.10
CA ILE A 98 -4.61 11.41 32.20
C ILE A 98 -5.09 11.48 33.66
N THR A 99 -5.00 10.39 34.41
CA THR A 99 -5.39 10.35 35.83
C THR A 99 -4.47 11.22 36.70
N ALA A 100 -3.15 11.18 36.45
CA ALA A 100 -2.18 12.02 37.15
C ALA A 100 -2.37 13.51 36.82
N GLU A 101 -2.65 13.84 35.56
CA GLU A 101 -2.89 15.22 35.14
C GLU A 101 -4.19 15.78 35.74
N LYS A 102 -5.24 14.96 35.83
CA LYS A 102 -6.48 15.28 36.55
C LYS A 102 -6.25 15.60 38.03
N ALA A 103 -5.18 15.08 38.65
CA ALA A 103 -4.88 15.30 40.06
C ALA A 103 -4.09 16.59 40.35
N LYS A 104 -3.55 17.30 39.33
CA LYS A 104 -2.66 18.46 39.53
C LYS A 104 -3.34 19.82 39.59
N GLU A 105 -4.60 19.96 39.13
CA GLU A 105 -5.31 21.25 39.17
C GLU A 105 -6.65 21.15 39.92
N GLU A 106 -6.71 21.83 41.08
CA GLU A 106 -7.83 21.86 42.02
C GLU A 106 -9.11 22.58 41.47
N ASN A 107 -9.16 22.98 40.19
CA ASN A 107 -10.30 23.76 39.67
C ASN A 107 -10.67 23.58 38.17
N ARG A 108 -10.12 22.60 37.43
CA ARG A 108 -10.64 22.21 36.09
C ARG A 108 -11.56 20.99 36.12
N TYR A 109 -11.55 20.24 37.22
CA TYR A 109 -12.44 19.10 37.52
C TYR A 109 -13.18 19.26 38.85
N ASN A 110 -13.33 20.48 39.35
CA ASN A 110 -14.21 20.70 40.50
C ASN A 110 -15.67 20.46 40.07
N ASP A 111 -16.23 19.38 40.60
CA ASP A 111 -17.65 19.04 40.62
C ASP A 111 -18.41 19.99 41.58
N THR A 112 -18.25 21.31 41.39
CA THR A 112 -19.27 22.24 41.86
C THR A 112 -20.20 22.44 40.69
N ALA A 113 -21.24 21.61 40.70
CA ALA A 113 -22.30 21.55 39.72
C ALA A 113 -22.57 22.89 39.03
N MET A 114 -22.14 23.01 37.78
CA MET A 114 -23.03 23.60 36.79
C MET A 114 -24.17 22.61 36.70
N THR A 115 -25.19 22.82 37.53
CA THR A 115 -26.46 22.12 37.40
C THR A 115 -27.02 22.55 36.06
N ASP A 116 -26.71 21.78 35.02
CA ASP A 116 -27.51 21.84 33.81
C ASP A 116 -28.92 21.44 34.26
N PRO A 117 -29.92 22.34 34.16
CA PRO A 117 -31.27 22.03 34.59
C PRO A 117 -31.81 20.75 33.96
N ALA A 118 -31.33 20.39 32.75
CA ALA A 118 -31.67 19.13 32.10
C ALA A 118 -30.98 17.92 32.75
N ILE A 119 -29.73 18.04 33.20
CA ILE A 119 -29.00 16.97 33.90
C ILE A 119 -29.55 16.79 35.32
N ASP A 120 -29.88 17.88 36.02
CA ASP A 120 -30.52 17.81 37.33
C ASP A 120 -31.94 17.28 37.24
N ALA A 121 -32.72 17.69 36.23
CA ALA A 121 -34.01 17.08 35.95
C ALA A 121 -33.86 15.59 35.60
N ALA A 122 -32.82 15.21 34.85
CA ALA A 122 -32.55 13.81 34.54
C ALA A 122 -32.13 13.00 35.77
N LYS A 123 -31.29 13.56 36.66
CA LYS A 123 -30.90 12.96 37.94
C LYS A 123 -32.10 12.81 38.88
N ALA A 124 -32.89 13.88 39.04
CA ALA A 124 -34.11 13.85 39.83
C ALA A 124 -35.11 12.81 39.28
N SER A 125 -35.30 12.79 37.96
CA SER A 125 -36.12 11.77 37.28
C SER A 125 -35.60 10.37 37.52
N ALA A 126 -34.28 10.14 37.40
CA ALA A 126 -33.66 8.84 37.62
C ALA A 126 -33.79 8.37 39.08
N VAL A 127 -33.62 9.28 40.06
CA VAL A 127 -33.81 8.99 41.48
C VAL A 127 -35.27 8.63 41.76
N THR A 128 -36.23 9.44 41.29
CA THR A 128 -37.67 9.14 41.42
C THR A 128 -38.01 7.79 40.80
N LYS A 129 -37.51 7.50 39.59
CA LYS A 129 -37.71 6.21 38.90
C LYS A 129 -37.14 5.03 39.68
N ALA A 130 -35.93 5.16 40.21
CA ALA A 130 -35.30 4.12 41.02
C ALA A 130 -36.05 3.87 42.34
N THR A 131 -36.55 4.92 42.99
CA THR A 131 -37.38 4.80 44.20
C THR A 131 -38.69 4.08 43.88
N THR A 132 -39.38 4.45 42.79
CA THR A 132 -40.61 3.78 42.36
C THR A 132 -40.37 2.29 42.07
N TYR A 133 -39.30 1.94 41.35
CA TYR A 133 -38.92 0.53 41.12
C TYR A 133 -38.70 -0.23 42.44
N GLN A 134 -37.96 0.38 43.37
CA GLN A 134 -37.67 -0.22 44.67
C GLN A 134 -38.93 -0.43 45.51
N GLU A 135 -39.91 0.47 45.45
CA GLU A 135 -41.19 0.30 46.14
C GLU A 135 -42.11 -0.74 45.49
N GLU A 136 -42.20 -0.77 44.15
CA GLU A 136 -43.00 -1.78 43.44
C GLU A 136 -42.45 -3.20 43.58
N THR A 137 -41.13 -3.36 43.75
CA THR A 137 -40.50 -4.68 44.00
C THR A 137 -40.77 -5.25 45.39
N LYS A 138 -41.17 -4.42 46.35
CA LYS A 138 -41.53 -4.85 47.71
C LYS A 138 -42.99 -5.34 47.81
N LYS A 139 -43.84 -5.05 46.81
CA LYS A 139 -45.24 -5.48 46.80
C LYS A 139 -45.34 -6.96 46.42
N ALA A 140 -46.20 -7.71 47.11
CA ALA A 140 -46.45 -9.12 46.83
C ALA A 140 -46.95 -9.35 45.39
N GLU A 141 -46.55 -10.47 44.77
CA GLU A 141 -46.74 -10.82 43.35
C GLU A 141 -48.19 -11.09 42.90
N THR A 142 -49.19 -10.58 43.59
CA THR A 142 -50.60 -10.87 43.26
C THR A 142 -51.10 -10.16 42.01
N ASP A 143 -50.41 -9.12 41.52
CA ASP A 143 -50.74 -8.44 40.26
C ASP A 143 -49.49 -7.83 39.58
N VAL A 144 -49.04 -8.47 38.51
CA VAL A 144 -47.88 -8.04 37.70
C VAL A 144 -48.23 -6.83 36.82
N SER A 145 -49.49 -6.69 36.41
CA SER A 145 -49.92 -5.62 35.49
C SER A 145 -49.88 -4.24 36.16
N SER A 146 -50.30 -4.15 37.44
CA SER A 146 -50.23 -2.90 38.19
C SER A 146 -48.80 -2.48 38.53
N ARG A 147 -47.88 -3.43 38.78
CA ARG A 147 -46.45 -3.16 39.00
C ARG A 147 -45.77 -2.59 37.75
N LEU A 148 -46.02 -3.20 36.58
CA LEU A 148 -45.50 -2.70 35.30
C LEU A 148 -46.01 -1.29 35.00
N ASN A 149 -47.31 -1.06 35.20
CA ASN A 149 -47.93 0.26 35.03
C ASN A 149 -47.31 1.32 35.96
N ASN A 150 -47.09 1.02 37.24
CA ASN A 150 -46.44 1.93 38.19
C ASN A 150 -44.97 2.21 37.84
N MET A 151 -44.30 1.29 37.14
CA MET A 151 -42.96 1.49 36.59
C MET A 151 -42.97 2.29 35.26
N GLY A 152 -44.13 2.73 34.79
CA GLY A 152 -44.28 3.41 33.50
C GLY A 152 -43.93 2.49 32.32
N LEU A 153 -44.12 1.18 32.50
CA LEU A 153 -44.01 0.16 31.47
C LEU A 153 -45.42 -0.26 31.06
N ASP A 154 -45.66 -0.37 29.76
CA ASP A 154 -46.97 -0.75 29.27
C ASP A 154 -47.20 -2.26 29.42
N ALA A 155 -48.44 -2.63 29.71
CA ALA A 155 -48.87 -4.01 29.72
C ALA A 155 -49.69 -4.25 28.45
N LEU A 156 -49.32 -5.26 27.66
CA LEU A 156 -50.14 -5.68 26.53
C LEU A 156 -51.38 -6.44 27.04
N ASP A 157 -52.53 -6.16 26.44
CA ASP A 157 -53.70 -7.02 26.57
C ASP A 157 -53.51 -8.33 25.78
N GLU A 158 -54.49 -9.23 25.88
CA GLU A 158 -54.47 -10.53 25.20
C GLU A 158 -54.45 -10.41 23.66
N ALA A 159 -54.74 -9.22 23.10
CA ALA A 159 -54.67 -8.92 21.68
C ALA A 159 -53.36 -8.24 21.26
N GLY A 160 -52.40 -8.07 22.17
CA GLY A 160 -51.11 -7.43 21.90
C GLY A 160 -51.20 -5.90 21.80
N LYS A 161 -52.26 -5.29 22.33
CA LYS A 161 -52.46 -3.83 22.35
C LYS A 161 -52.16 -3.26 23.73
N LEU A 162 -51.72 -2.00 23.79
CA LEU A 162 -51.48 -1.29 25.05
C LEU A 162 -52.76 -1.20 25.88
N LYS A 163 -52.71 -1.72 27.10
CA LYS A 163 -53.86 -1.79 28.02
C LYS A 163 -54.11 -0.47 28.75
N TYR A 164 -53.10 0.38 28.87
CA TYR A 164 -53.19 1.66 29.59
C TYR A 164 -52.57 2.81 28.78
N VAL A 165 -53.09 4.03 28.96
CA VAL A 165 -52.48 5.25 28.40
C VAL A 165 -51.54 5.83 29.45
N ILE A 166 -50.23 5.69 29.23
CA ILE A 166 -49.22 6.19 30.17
C ILE A 166 -48.92 7.68 29.86
N SER A 167 -48.65 8.48 30.90
CA SER A 167 -48.26 9.89 30.77
C SER A 167 -46.94 10.06 30.01
N GLU A 168 -46.69 11.27 29.45
CA GLU A 168 -45.46 11.59 28.70
C GLU A 168 -44.16 11.42 29.52
N GLU A 169 -44.26 11.27 30.84
CA GLU A 169 -43.13 11.18 31.78
C GLU A 169 -42.69 9.73 32.09
N ALA A 170 -43.29 8.74 31.41
CA ALA A 170 -43.04 7.31 31.61
C ALA A 170 -41.57 6.89 31.40
N PHE A 171 -41.17 5.75 32.00
CA PHE A 171 -39.82 5.19 31.86
C PHE A 171 -39.51 4.74 30.42
N SER A 172 -40.52 4.23 29.72
CA SER A 172 -40.43 3.88 28.29
C SER A 172 -41.80 3.98 27.64
N LYS A 173 -41.86 4.52 26.43
CA LYS A 173 -43.06 4.49 25.59
C LYS A 173 -42.96 3.31 24.64
N VAL A 174 -43.95 2.42 24.65
CA VAL A 174 -44.06 1.39 23.60
C VAL A 174 -44.45 2.08 22.29
N VAL A 175 -43.66 1.85 21.25
CA VAL A 175 -43.95 2.35 19.90
C VAL A 175 -44.44 1.17 19.08
N GLU A 176 -45.70 1.25 18.62
CA GLU A 176 -46.26 0.23 17.74
C GLU A 176 -45.49 0.19 16.42
N ALA A 177 -45.25 -1.01 15.91
CA ALA A 177 -44.67 -1.18 14.58
C ALA A 177 -45.63 -0.60 13.54
N THR A 178 -45.15 0.33 12.73
CA THR A 178 -45.94 0.99 11.70
C THR A 178 -45.19 0.94 10.38
N ASN A 179 -45.93 0.67 9.29
CA ASN A 179 -45.38 0.75 7.95
C ASN A 179 -45.06 2.21 7.61
N SER A 180 -43.96 2.42 6.90
CA SER A 180 -43.61 3.71 6.33
C SER A 180 -44.51 4.02 5.15
N LYS A 181 -44.80 5.30 4.95
CA LYS A 181 -45.58 5.79 3.81
C LYS A 181 -44.91 7.00 3.18
N ILE A 182 -44.84 7.01 1.86
CA ILE A 182 -44.34 8.15 1.09
C ILE A 182 -45.26 8.47 -0.07
N LYS A 183 -45.29 9.73 -0.48
CA LYS A 183 -45.97 10.17 -1.69
C LYS A 183 -44.93 10.67 -2.69
N TYR A 184 -44.69 9.91 -3.75
CA TYR A 184 -43.71 10.24 -4.79
C TYR A 184 -44.46 10.48 -6.11
N ASN A 185 -44.35 11.69 -6.66
CA ASN A 185 -45.07 12.15 -7.86
C ASN A 185 -46.56 11.78 -7.84
N ASP A 186 -47.23 12.14 -6.74
CA ASP A 186 -48.65 11.88 -6.45
C ASP A 186 -49.07 10.42 -6.21
N VAL A 187 -48.15 9.47 -6.25
CA VAL A 187 -48.41 8.06 -5.94
C VAL A 187 -47.98 7.73 -4.51
N GLU A 188 -48.88 7.13 -3.72
CA GLU A 188 -48.58 6.65 -2.36
C GLU A 188 -47.90 5.27 -2.41
N TYR A 189 -46.74 5.16 -1.78
CA TYR A 189 -46.03 3.90 -1.55
C TYR A 189 -46.05 3.58 -0.06
N THR A 190 -46.27 2.31 0.28
CA THR A 190 -46.21 1.80 1.65
C THR A 190 -45.12 0.73 1.75
N GLY A 191 -44.27 0.81 2.77
CA GLY A 191 -43.16 -0.11 2.98
C GLY A 191 -43.06 -0.56 4.43
N SER A 192 -42.45 -1.73 4.64
CA SER A 192 -42.13 -2.22 6.00
C SER A 192 -40.83 -1.64 6.54
N THR A 193 -40.06 -0.91 5.72
CA THR A 193 -38.78 -0.28 6.08
C THR A 193 -38.78 1.19 5.67
N ASN A 194 -37.79 1.95 6.15
CA ASN A 194 -37.61 3.35 5.77
C ASN A 194 -36.81 3.54 4.47
N ALA A 195 -36.62 2.48 3.67
CA ALA A 195 -35.88 2.52 2.41
C ALA A 195 -36.80 2.13 1.25
N PHE A 196 -36.88 2.98 0.23
CA PHE A 196 -37.71 2.77 -0.96
C PHE A 196 -36.85 2.84 -2.21
N ASN A 197 -37.04 1.88 -3.12
CA ASN A 197 -36.44 1.90 -4.45
C ASN A 197 -37.51 2.24 -5.48
N VAL A 198 -37.42 3.42 -6.09
CA VAL A 198 -38.41 3.92 -7.06
C VAL A 198 -37.69 4.57 -8.24
N ASN A 199 -37.98 4.15 -9.47
CA ASN A 199 -37.37 4.70 -10.70
C ASN A 199 -35.83 4.74 -10.68
N GLY A 200 -35.18 3.74 -10.06
CA GLY A 200 -33.72 3.67 -9.94
C GLY A 200 -33.13 4.56 -8.84
N LEU A 201 -33.95 5.26 -8.06
CA LEU A 201 -33.53 6.02 -6.88
C LEU A 201 -33.71 5.19 -5.62
N GLU A 202 -32.69 5.19 -4.75
CA GLU A 202 -32.77 4.71 -3.38
C GLU A 202 -33.11 5.87 -2.45
N ILE A 203 -34.31 5.86 -1.88
CA ILE A 203 -34.85 6.91 -1.01
C ILE A 203 -34.87 6.41 0.43
N SER A 204 -34.07 7.04 1.29
CA SER A 204 -34.04 6.75 2.73
C SER A 204 -34.80 7.81 3.52
N LEU A 205 -35.84 7.39 4.24
CA LEU A 205 -36.71 8.27 5.01
C LEU A 205 -36.13 8.52 6.39
N LYS A 206 -35.90 9.81 6.69
CA LYS A 206 -35.34 10.23 7.98
C LYS A 206 -36.36 10.85 8.92
N LYS A 207 -37.34 11.58 8.37
CA LYS A 207 -38.35 12.31 9.15
C LYS A 207 -39.61 12.54 8.30
N ILE A 208 -40.75 12.69 8.96
CA ILE A 208 -42.01 13.14 8.36
C ILE A 208 -41.87 14.60 7.93
N THR A 209 -42.20 14.89 6.66
CA THR A 209 -42.11 16.23 6.06
C THR A 209 -43.37 17.08 6.30
N GLY A 210 -44.47 16.47 6.73
CA GLY A 210 -45.74 17.18 6.95
C GLY A 210 -46.32 17.70 5.63
N ASN A 211 -46.52 19.02 5.54
CA ASN A 211 -47.02 19.68 4.33
C ASN A 211 -45.90 20.18 3.39
N GLU A 212 -44.63 19.98 3.76
CA GLU A 212 -43.50 20.40 2.93
C GLU A 212 -43.27 19.39 1.79
N ILE A 213 -43.12 19.92 0.57
CA ILE A 213 -42.79 19.14 -0.62
C ILE A 213 -41.27 19.16 -0.77
N VAL A 214 -40.66 17.97 -0.73
CA VAL A 214 -39.23 17.80 -1.04
C VAL A 214 -39.08 17.64 -2.55
N ASN A 215 -38.40 18.59 -3.19
CA ASN A 215 -38.07 18.52 -4.60
C ASN A 215 -36.76 17.76 -4.80
N LEU A 216 -36.80 16.66 -5.54
CA LEU A 216 -35.62 15.91 -5.96
C LEU A 216 -35.27 16.33 -7.38
N ASN A 217 -34.06 16.88 -7.57
CA ASN A 217 -33.52 17.15 -8.89
C ASN A 217 -32.44 16.12 -9.21
N VAL A 218 -32.62 15.41 -10.32
CA VAL A 218 -31.65 14.44 -10.83
C VAL A 218 -30.97 15.09 -12.03
N THR A 219 -29.67 15.33 -11.91
CA THR A 219 -28.84 15.92 -12.96
C THR A 219 -27.73 14.95 -13.35
N ASN A 220 -27.31 15.00 -14.61
CA ASN A 220 -26.16 14.25 -15.08
C ASN A 220 -24.89 14.69 -14.33
N ASN A 221 -24.08 13.73 -13.89
CA ASN A 221 -22.80 14.00 -13.23
C ASN A 221 -21.67 14.16 -14.26
N SER A 222 -21.76 15.22 -15.09
CA SER A 222 -20.75 15.48 -16.13
C SER A 222 -19.36 15.69 -15.54
N GLN A 223 -19.25 16.30 -14.34
CA GLN A 223 -17.95 16.49 -13.68
C GLN A 223 -17.30 15.17 -13.28
N GLY A 224 -18.06 14.24 -12.67
CA GLY A 224 -17.50 12.95 -12.29
C GLY A 224 -17.02 12.11 -13.48
N VAL A 225 -17.70 12.21 -14.63
CA VAL A 225 -17.24 11.56 -15.86
C VAL A 225 -16.00 12.26 -16.43
N TYR A 226 -15.96 13.60 -16.40
CA TYR A 226 -14.78 14.37 -16.80
C TYR A 226 -13.55 13.96 -15.97
N ASP A 227 -13.68 13.91 -14.64
CA ASP A 227 -12.59 13.56 -13.73
C ASP A 227 -12.07 12.14 -14.01
N MET A 228 -12.97 11.18 -14.25
CA MET A 228 -12.58 9.81 -14.62
C MET A 228 -11.78 9.75 -15.93
N VAL A 229 -12.13 10.59 -16.91
CA VAL A 229 -11.39 10.68 -18.18
C VAL A 229 -10.03 11.34 -17.98
N LYS A 230 -9.96 12.38 -17.14
CA LYS A 230 -8.72 13.04 -16.77
C LYS A 230 -7.75 12.09 -16.06
N ASP A 231 -8.25 11.29 -15.13
CA ASP A 231 -7.46 10.26 -14.44
C ASP A 231 -6.92 9.23 -15.43
N PHE A 232 -7.77 8.76 -16.36
CA PHE A 232 -7.34 7.84 -17.42
C PHE A 232 -6.21 8.44 -18.30
N VAL A 233 -6.36 9.69 -18.75
CA VAL A 233 -5.35 10.38 -19.56
C VAL A 233 -4.05 10.56 -18.76
N THR A 234 -4.16 10.85 -17.46
CA THR A 234 -3.01 11.00 -16.57
C THR A 234 -2.25 9.67 -16.44
N SER A 235 -2.93 8.57 -16.12
CA SER A 235 -2.30 7.25 -16.02
C SER A 235 -1.69 6.80 -17.36
N TYR A 236 -2.36 7.08 -18.48
CA TYR A 236 -1.80 6.83 -19.81
C TYR A 236 -0.48 7.62 -20.02
N ASN A 237 -0.48 8.90 -19.69
CA ASN A 237 0.67 9.79 -19.86
C ASN A 237 1.86 9.37 -19.00
N GLU A 238 1.62 8.99 -17.74
CA GLU A 238 2.66 8.50 -16.83
C GLU A 238 3.35 7.24 -17.37
N ILE A 239 2.57 6.24 -17.75
CA ILE A 239 3.09 4.98 -18.33
C ILE A 239 3.83 5.26 -19.65
N LEU A 240 3.25 6.07 -20.52
CA LEU A 240 3.86 6.38 -21.80
C LEU A 240 5.19 7.11 -21.62
N LYS A 241 5.26 8.03 -20.65
CA LYS A 241 6.49 8.76 -20.32
C LYS A 241 7.58 7.81 -19.83
N GLU A 242 7.28 6.95 -18.87
CA GLU A 242 8.23 5.96 -18.35
C GLU A 242 8.76 5.05 -19.48
N MET A 243 7.85 4.53 -20.31
CA MET A 243 8.24 3.70 -21.45
C MET A 243 9.08 4.46 -22.49
N ASN A 244 8.75 5.73 -22.77
CA ASN A 244 9.55 6.57 -23.67
C ASN A 244 10.94 6.85 -23.07
N ASP A 245 11.04 7.15 -21.78
CA ASP A 245 12.30 7.43 -21.09
C ASP A 245 13.25 6.22 -21.17
N LEU A 246 12.71 5.01 -20.94
CA LEU A 246 13.45 3.75 -21.08
C LEU A 246 13.86 3.46 -22.54
N TYR A 247 12.93 3.65 -23.49
CA TYR A 247 13.18 3.34 -24.90
C TYR A 247 14.16 4.32 -25.56
N TYR A 248 14.06 5.61 -25.25
CA TYR A 248 14.88 6.69 -25.81
C TYR A 248 16.08 7.06 -24.92
N ALA A 249 16.39 6.26 -23.91
CA ALA A 249 17.49 6.51 -22.98
C ALA A 249 18.83 6.84 -23.71
N PRO A 250 19.68 7.70 -23.13
CA PRO A 250 21.00 7.97 -23.67
C PRO A 250 21.84 6.69 -23.79
N SER A 251 22.67 6.60 -24.82
CA SER A 251 23.52 5.42 -25.03
C SER A 251 24.55 5.27 -23.90
N ALA A 252 24.72 4.04 -23.41
CA ALA A 252 25.84 3.61 -22.55
C ALA A 252 27.05 3.10 -23.36
N ARG A 253 27.23 3.54 -24.61
CA ARG A 253 28.36 3.07 -25.44
C ARG A 253 29.69 3.43 -24.79
N GLY A 254 30.55 2.42 -24.60
CA GLY A 254 31.84 2.57 -23.92
C GLY A 254 31.80 2.29 -22.41
N TYR A 255 30.63 1.88 -21.89
CA TYR A 255 30.46 1.38 -20.54
C TYR A 255 30.16 -0.12 -20.61
N ASP A 256 31.18 -0.94 -20.36
CA ASP A 256 31.03 -2.38 -20.24
C ASP A 256 30.85 -2.77 -18.75
N PRO A 257 30.22 -3.91 -18.43
CA PRO A 257 30.15 -4.39 -17.05
C PRO A 257 31.56 -4.54 -16.45
N LEU A 258 31.77 -3.92 -15.29
CA LEU A 258 33.08 -3.90 -14.61
C LEU A 258 33.46 -5.30 -14.11
N THR A 259 34.72 -5.68 -14.30
CA THR A 259 35.31 -6.86 -13.64
C THR A 259 35.59 -6.57 -12.17
N ASP A 260 35.80 -7.62 -11.37
CA ASP A 260 36.14 -7.46 -9.96
C ASP A 260 37.44 -6.66 -9.79
N ASP A 261 38.46 -6.95 -10.60
CA ASP A 261 39.73 -6.20 -10.62
C ASP A 261 39.53 -4.72 -10.97
N GLU A 262 38.63 -4.40 -11.91
CA GLU A 262 38.31 -3.01 -12.28
C GLU A 262 37.57 -2.29 -11.15
N LYS A 263 36.67 -2.99 -10.45
CA LYS A 263 35.95 -2.45 -9.29
C LYS A 263 36.90 -2.13 -8.13
N GLU A 264 37.90 -2.97 -7.87
CA GLU A 264 38.92 -2.72 -6.83
C GLU A 264 39.75 -1.45 -7.09
N LEU A 265 39.84 -1.00 -8.34
CA LEU A 265 40.57 0.19 -8.76
C LEU A 265 39.72 1.47 -8.78
N MET A 266 38.41 1.37 -8.48
CA MET A 266 37.45 2.47 -8.54
C MET A 266 36.85 2.77 -7.16
N THR A 267 36.37 4.00 -6.96
CA THR A 267 35.59 4.33 -5.75
C THR A 267 34.15 3.83 -5.89
N GLU A 268 33.48 3.54 -4.77
CA GLU A 268 32.06 3.09 -4.76
C GLU A 268 31.14 4.01 -5.58
N LYS A 269 31.33 5.33 -5.49
CA LYS A 269 30.53 6.31 -6.25
C LYS A 269 30.80 6.28 -7.75
N GLU A 270 32.01 5.91 -8.16
CA GLU A 270 32.35 5.74 -9.58
C GLU A 270 31.77 4.43 -10.12
N ILE A 271 31.81 3.36 -9.32
CA ILE A 271 31.18 2.07 -9.63
C ILE A 271 29.66 2.27 -9.79
N GLU A 272 29.01 2.90 -8.82
CA GLU A 272 27.57 3.18 -8.84
C GLU A 272 27.17 3.93 -10.11
N LYS A 273 27.82 5.06 -10.40
CA LYS A 273 27.56 5.84 -11.61
C LYS A 273 27.79 5.06 -12.91
N TRP A 274 28.79 4.18 -12.92
CA TRP A 274 29.10 3.35 -14.09
C TRP A 274 28.02 2.29 -14.29
N GLU A 275 27.62 1.60 -13.23
CA GLU A 275 26.55 0.61 -13.27
C GLU A 275 25.20 1.23 -13.61
N ASP A 276 24.86 2.38 -13.03
CA ASP A 276 23.63 3.11 -13.32
C ASP A 276 23.58 3.54 -14.79
N LYS A 277 24.70 4.02 -15.34
CA LYS A 277 24.78 4.37 -16.76
C LYS A 277 24.44 3.19 -17.67
N ILE A 278 24.88 1.99 -17.31
CA ILE A 278 24.57 0.76 -18.03
C ILE A 278 23.09 0.40 -17.83
N LYS A 279 22.61 0.40 -16.57
CA LYS A 279 21.23 0.03 -16.19
C LYS A 279 20.19 0.91 -16.90
N ASP A 280 20.40 2.22 -16.92
CA ASP A 280 19.52 3.19 -17.57
C ASP A 280 19.38 2.96 -19.08
N SER A 281 20.39 2.36 -19.72
CA SER A 281 20.40 2.13 -21.17
C SER A 281 19.97 0.70 -21.55
N ILE A 282 19.60 -0.17 -20.61
CA ILE A 282 19.30 -1.59 -20.89
C ILE A 282 18.15 -1.74 -21.90
N LEU A 283 17.08 -0.94 -21.76
CA LEU A 283 15.88 -1.03 -22.59
C LEU A 283 15.91 -0.09 -23.81
N ARG A 284 17.04 0.58 -24.03
CA ARG A 284 17.21 1.53 -25.11
C ARG A 284 17.02 0.86 -26.48
N ASN A 285 16.10 1.38 -27.28
CA ASN A 285 15.69 0.81 -28.57
C ASN A 285 15.25 -0.66 -28.49
N ASP A 286 14.76 -1.12 -27.34
CA ASP A 286 14.23 -2.48 -27.25
C ASP A 286 13.02 -2.64 -28.18
N SER A 287 13.08 -3.65 -29.05
CA SER A 287 12.06 -3.87 -30.08
C SER A 287 10.68 -4.21 -29.50
N THR A 288 10.64 -4.84 -28.32
CA THR A 288 9.41 -5.21 -27.64
C THR A 288 8.76 -3.95 -27.05
N LEU A 289 9.54 -3.15 -26.33
CA LEU A 289 9.12 -1.88 -25.76
C LEU A 289 8.67 -0.90 -26.85
N GLY A 290 9.42 -0.79 -27.94
CA GLY A 290 9.06 0.03 -29.10
C GLY A 290 7.75 -0.41 -29.77
N SER A 291 7.51 -1.72 -29.87
CA SER A 291 6.24 -2.28 -30.38
C SER A 291 5.07 -1.97 -29.44
N LEU A 292 5.26 -2.09 -28.13
CA LEU A 292 4.24 -1.75 -27.13
C LEU A 292 3.91 -0.25 -27.17
N LEU A 293 4.93 0.62 -27.13
CA LEU A 293 4.80 2.07 -27.27
C LEU A 293 3.98 2.44 -28.51
N SER A 294 4.32 1.86 -29.67
CA SER A 294 3.63 2.14 -30.93
C SER A 294 2.18 1.66 -30.91
N SER A 295 1.92 0.50 -30.30
CA SER A 295 0.58 -0.09 -30.21
C SER A 295 -0.32 0.71 -29.27
N MET A 296 0.20 1.12 -28.12
CA MET A 296 -0.46 1.99 -27.15
C MET A 296 -0.87 3.33 -27.76
N LYS A 297 0.07 4.01 -28.46
CA LYS A 297 -0.21 5.26 -29.18
C LYS A 297 -1.25 5.07 -30.28
N THR A 298 -1.14 3.99 -31.05
CA THR A 298 -2.05 3.71 -32.16
C THR A 298 -3.47 3.47 -31.66
N ALA A 299 -3.64 2.66 -30.60
CA ALA A 299 -4.95 2.30 -30.08
C ALA A 299 -5.78 3.54 -29.70
N LEU A 300 -5.17 4.54 -29.04
CA LEU A 300 -5.86 5.77 -28.67
C LEU A 300 -6.07 6.79 -29.80
N MET A 301 -5.32 6.66 -30.90
CA MET A 301 -5.55 7.46 -32.11
C MET A 301 -6.65 6.89 -33.02
N THR A 302 -7.16 5.69 -32.74
CA THR A 302 -8.23 5.10 -33.55
C THR A 302 -9.58 5.80 -33.38
N SER A 303 -10.43 5.65 -34.39
CA SER A 303 -11.84 6.08 -34.32
C SER A 303 -12.76 4.89 -34.10
N VAL A 304 -13.84 5.11 -33.37
CA VAL A 304 -14.93 4.15 -33.11
C VAL A 304 -16.23 4.67 -33.71
N GLU A 305 -17.14 3.76 -34.03
CA GLU A 305 -18.45 4.11 -34.56
C GLU A 305 -19.53 4.00 -33.47
N VAL A 306 -20.33 5.06 -33.32
CA VAL A 306 -21.50 5.14 -32.44
C VAL A 306 -22.62 5.79 -33.25
N ASP A 307 -23.78 5.13 -33.33
CA ASP A 307 -24.95 5.57 -34.11
C ASP A 307 -24.63 5.99 -35.57
N GLY A 308 -23.75 5.24 -36.24
CA GLY A 308 -23.35 5.47 -37.63
C GLY A 308 -22.43 6.69 -37.83
N LYS A 309 -21.97 7.32 -36.75
CA LYS A 309 -20.98 8.42 -36.77
C LYS A 309 -19.65 7.92 -36.20
N LYS A 310 -18.56 8.37 -36.83
CA LYS A 310 -17.20 8.08 -36.36
C LYS A 310 -16.72 9.14 -35.37
N TYR A 311 -16.26 8.68 -34.23
CA TYR A 311 -15.70 9.50 -33.15
C TYR A 311 -14.29 9.03 -32.80
N SER A 312 -13.45 9.94 -32.35
CA SER A 312 -12.15 9.66 -31.72
C SER A 312 -12.00 10.54 -30.48
N LEU A 313 -10.95 10.31 -29.69
CA LEU A 313 -10.61 11.17 -28.55
C LEU A 313 -10.55 12.66 -28.93
N SER A 314 -10.04 12.96 -30.13
CA SER A 314 -9.96 14.32 -30.66
C SER A 314 -11.32 14.97 -30.92
N SER A 315 -12.39 14.18 -31.15
CA SER A 315 -13.77 14.69 -31.26
C SER A 315 -14.20 15.41 -29.98
N PHE A 316 -13.64 15.00 -28.82
CA PHE A 316 -13.92 15.57 -27.51
C PHE A 316 -12.78 16.46 -26.99
N GLY A 317 -11.83 16.84 -27.85
CA GLY A 317 -10.73 17.73 -27.46
C GLY A 317 -9.59 17.05 -26.71
N ILE A 318 -9.50 15.72 -26.76
CA ILE A 318 -8.38 14.95 -26.22
C ILE A 318 -7.43 14.59 -27.37
N GLN A 319 -6.22 15.13 -27.37
CA GLN A 319 -5.29 14.95 -28.49
C GLN A 319 -3.83 15.09 -28.07
N THR A 320 -2.92 14.66 -28.93
CA THR A 320 -1.48 14.91 -28.73
C THR A 320 -1.12 16.36 -29.03
N SER A 321 0.00 16.82 -28.45
CA SER A 321 0.50 18.16 -28.74
C SER A 321 1.11 18.29 -30.14
N ALA A 322 1.41 19.53 -30.54
CA ALA A 322 2.22 19.79 -31.74
C ALA A 322 3.71 19.48 -31.50
N ASN A 323 4.13 19.36 -30.24
CA ASN A 323 5.49 19.08 -29.86
C ASN A 323 5.78 17.58 -29.96
N TYR A 324 6.36 17.16 -31.07
CA TYR A 324 6.73 15.75 -31.30
C TYR A 324 7.67 15.17 -30.23
N LYS A 325 8.36 16.01 -29.45
CA LYS A 325 9.26 15.56 -28.37
C LYS A 325 8.52 14.99 -27.17
N GLU A 326 7.23 15.26 -27.03
CA GLU A 326 6.39 14.63 -26.02
C GLU A 326 6.02 13.19 -26.37
N ASN A 327 6.40 12.72 -27.56
CA ASN A 327 6.30 11.31 -27.92
C ASN A 327 4.89 10.73 -27.74
N GLY A 328 3.83 11.53 -27.93
CA GLY A 328 2.44 11.07 -27.94
C GLY A 328 1.70 11.14 -26.61
N LEU A 329 2.15 12.01 -25.67
CA LEU A 329 1.32 12.41 -24.53
C LEU A 329 0.01 13.04 -25.02
N LEU A 330 -1.06 12.79 -24.26
CA LEU A 330 -2.39 13.31 -24.51
C LEU A 330 -2.68 14.52 -23.63
N HIS A 331 -3.41 15.47 -24.19
CA HIS A 331 -3.82 16.72 -23.58
C HIS A 331 -5.32 16.89 -23.73
N ILE A 332 -5.97 17.40 -22.68
CA ILE A 332 -7.40 17.68 -22.67
C ILE A 332 -7.59 19.21 -22.82
N PHE A 333 -8.41 19.63 -23.78
CA PHE A 333 -8.69 21.06 -23.95
C PHE A 333 -9.47 21.60 -22.76
N GLY A 334 -9.05 22.74 -22.24
CA GLY A 334 -9.71 23.38 -21.10
C GLY A 334 -9.33 22.80 -19.74
N ASP A 335 -8.42 21.82 -19.70
CA ASP A 335 -7.89 21.31 -18.44
C ASP A 335 -6.94 22.34 -17.80
N GLU A 336 -7.30 22.83 -16.61
CA GLU A 336 -6.57 23.89 -15.92
C GLU A 336 -5.15 23.48 -15.52
N ASP A 337 -4.90 22.17 -15.37
CA ASP A 337 -3.57 21.63 -15.06
C ASP A 337 -2.66 21.55 -16.29
N ASP A 338 -3.20 21.77 -17.50
CA ASP A 338 -2.48 21.75 -18.75
C ASP A 338 -2.06 23.17 -19.17
N ALA A 339 -0.76 23.46 -19.06
CA ALA A 339 -0.22 24.78 -19.38
C ALA A 339 -0.39 25.19 -20.85
N GLU A 340 -0.45 24.24 -21.79
CA GLU A 340 -0.54 24.52 -23.23
C GLU A 340 -2.00 24.49 -23.72
N TYR A 341 -2.84 23.64 -23.13
CA TYR A 341 -4.21 23.38 -23.59
C TYR A 341 -5.31 23.89 -22.67
N GLY A 342 -5.00 24.34 -21.45
CA GLY A 342 -5.99 24.82 -20.47
C GLY A 342 -6.72 26.10 -20.86
N SER A 343 -6.12 26.93 -21.73
CA SER A 343 -6.80 28.13 -22.25
C SER A 343 -7.79 27.85 -23.40
N ARG A 344 -7.85 26.60 -23.88
CA ARG A 344 -8.75 26.23 -24.97
C ARG A 344 -10.16 25.97 -24.46
N ALA A 345 -11.14 26.09 -25.35
CA ALA A 345 -12.52 25.74 -25.03
C ALA A 345 -12.64 24.25 -24.71
N ASP A 346 -13.17 23.93 -23.53
CA ASP A 346 -13.38 22.56 -23.09
C ASP A 346 -14.47 21.88 -23.93
N LYS A 347 -14.02 20.97 -24.78
CA LYS A 347 -14.89 20.19 -25.67
C LYS A 347 -15.45 18.96 -24.98
N LEU A 348 -14.76 18.42 -23.98
CA LEU A 348 -15.17 17.21 -23.29
C LEU A 348 -16.34 17.55 -22.36
N LEU A 349 -16.19 18.56 -21.51
CA LEU A 349 -17.25 19.01 -20.61
C LEU A 349 -18.47 19.48 -21.39
N LYS A 350 -18.26 20.17 -22.53
CA LYS A 350 -19.35 20.54 -23.43
C LYS A 350 -20.07 19.31 -23.99
N ALA A 351 -19.34 18.32 -24.50
CA ALA A 351 -19.95 17.10 -25.05
C ALA A 351 -20.70 16.30 -23.98
N LEU A 352 -20.17 16.22 -22.75
CA LEU A 352 -20.82 15.59 -21.60
C LEU A 352 -22.09 16.33 -21.15
N GLY A 353 -22.21 17.62 -21.44
CA GLY A 353 -23.43 18.39 -21.20
C GLY A 353 -24.49 18.21 -22.29
N GLU A 354 -24.07 17.96 -23.53
CA GLU A 354 -24.97 17.81 -24.69
C GLU A 354 -25.47 16.37 -24.87
N ASP A 355 -24.58 15.38 -24.80
CA ASP A 355 -24.88 13.96 -25.06
C ASP A 355 -23.91 13.04 -24.28
N PRO A 356 -24.12 12.87 -22.96
CA PRO A 356 -23.23 12.07 -22.12
C PRO A 356 -23.21 10.59 -22.50
N ASP A 357 -24.33 10.04 -22.98
CA ASP A 357 -24.44 8.62 -23.35
C ASP A 357 -23.50 8.29 -24.52
N THR A 358 -23.50 9.13 -25.56
CA THR A 358 -22.56 8.98 -26.69
C THR A 358 -21.11 9.12 -26.24
N VAL A 359 -20.80 10.10 -25.38
CA VAL A 359 -19.43 10.30 -24.88
C VAL A 359 -18.96 9.07 -24.10
N MET A 360 -19.79 8.54 -23.21
CA MET A 360 -19.48 7.35 -22.41
C MET A 360 -19.28 6.11 -23.30
N GLU A 361 -20.12 5.91 -24.32
CA GLU A 361 -19.98 4.78 -25.24
C GLU A 361 -18.68 4.86 -26.05
N VAL A 362 -18.34 6.05 -26.58
CA VAL A 362 -17.10 6.26 -27.33
C VAL A 362 -15.89 5.99 -26.46
N LEU A 363 -15.84 6.59 -25.26
CA LEU A 363 -14.71 6.41 -24.34
C LEU A 363 -14.56 4.95 -23.91
N SER A 364 -15.67 4.26 -23.63
CA SER A 364 -15.66 2.83 -23.29
C SER A 364 -15.08 2.00 -24.42
N LYS A 365 -15.49 2.23 -25.67
CA LYS A 365 -14.98 1.50 -26.84
C LYS A 365 -13.49 1.80 -27.09
N VAL A 366 -13.06 3.06 -26.95
CA VAL A 366 -11.65 3.43 -27.12
C VAL A 366 -10.78 2.78 -26.04
N SER A 367 -11.20 2.82 -24.78
CA SER A 367 -10.50 2.18 -23.67
C SER A 367 -10.47 0.66 -23.81
N GLN A 368 -11.55 0.03 -24.26
CA GLN A 368 -11.58 -1.41 -24.54
C GLN A 368 -10.61 -1.76 -25.68
N ASN A 369 -10.57 -0.99 -26.76
CA ASN A 369 -9.61 -1.20 -27.86
C ASN A 369 -8.15 -1.10 -27.37
N LEU A 370 -7.84 -0.15 -26.49
CA LEU A 370 -6.53 -0.06 -25.86
C LEU A 370 -6.24 -1.31 -25.04
N TYR A 371 -7.17 -1.72 -24.16
CA TYR A 371 -7.03 -2.91 -23.34
C TYR A 371 -6.76 -4.15 -24.18
N ASP A 372 -7.58 -4.41 -25.20
CA ASP A 372 -7.45 -5.58 -26.08
C ASP A 372 -6.13 -5.55 -26.87
N THR A 373 -5.75 -4.38 -27.39
CA THR A 373 -4.49 -4.20 -28.11
C THR A 373 -3.29 -4.50 -27.21
N MET A 374 -3.30 -3.98 -25.98
CA MET A 374 -2.22 -4.22 -25.03
C MET A 374 -2.20 -5.67 -24.57
N TYR A 375 -3.36 -6.26 -24.32
CA TYR A 375 -3.50 -7.69 -24.01
C TYR A 375 -2.87 -8.56 -25.11
N ASP A 376 -3.24 -8.35 -26.37
CA ASP A 376 -2.72 -9.13 -27.50
C ASP A 376 -1.24 -8.92 -27.74
N LYS A 377 -0.73 -7.70 -27.51
CA LYS A 377 0.69 -7.38 -27.66
C LYS A 377 1.54 -7.91 -26.52
N MET A 378 1.00 -7.94 -25.30
CA MET A 378 1.71 -8.44 -24.12
C MET A 378 1.65 -9.96 -24.00
N LYS A 379 0.59 -10.60 -24.47
CA LYS A 379 0.39 -12.06 -24.48
C LYS A 379 1.59 -12.87 -25.02
N PRO A 380 2.23 -12.51 -26.16
CA PRO A 380 3.39 -13.26 -26.68
C PRO A 380 4.70 -12.94 -25.94
N ILE A 381 4.79 -11.85 -25.17
CA ILE A 381 6.02 -11.42 -24.51
C ILE A 381 6.35 -12.40 -23.37
N ILE A 382 7.52 -13.04 -23.47
CA ILE A 382 8.05 -13.93 -22.44
C ILE A 382 8.44 -13.05 -21.23
N ASN A 383 8.17 -13.49 -20.00
CA ASN A 383 8.44 -12.78 -18.74
C ASN A 383 7.51 -11.58 -18.38
N VAL A 384 6.65 -11.11 -19.29
CA VAL A 384 5.54 -10.16 -18.97
C VAL A 384 4.24 -10.89 -18.59
N ARG A 385 4.27 -12.24 -18.56
CA ARG A 385 3.17 -13.15 -18.17
C ARG A 385 2.86 -13.15 -16.67
N SER A 386 2.92 -11.99 -16.00
CA SER A 386 2.45 -11.84 -14.62
C SER A 386 0.94 -12.15 -14.52
N MET A 387 0.19 -11.94 -15.61
CA MET A 387 -1.25 -12.20 -15.64
C MET A 387 -1.65 -13.69 -15.57
N PHE A 388 -0.74 -14.66 -15.85
CA PHE A 388 -1.13 -16.10 -15.84
C PHE A 388 -0.08 -17.14 -15.41
N THR A 389 1.15 -16.79 -14.99
CA THR A 389 2.13 -17.84 -14.64
C THR A 389 3.18 -17.43 -13.58
N PHE A 390 3.23 -18.19 -12.49
CA PHE A 390 4.29 -18.27 -11.46
C PHE A 390 5.67 -18.74 -11.98
N TYR A 391 5.96 -18.65 -13.29
CA TYR A 391 7.13 -19.28 -13.92
C TYR A 391 8.25 -18.31 -14.32
N ASN A 392 8.20 -17.05 -13.87
CA ASN A 392 9.18 -16.01 -14.21
C ASN A 392 10.60 -16.34 -13.67
N ASP A 393 10.69 -16.80 -12.42
CA ASP A 393 11.97 -17.12 -11.75
C ASP A 393 12.77 -18.24 -12.47
N LYS A 394 12.08 -19.29 -12.93
CA LYS A 394 12.75 -20.45 -13.56
C LYS A 394 13.44 -20.11 -14.89
N THR A 395 12.96 -19.13 -15.64
CA THR A 395 13.56 -18.75 -16.93
C THR A 395 14.81 -17.91 -16.72
N MET A 396 14.75 -16.93 -15.81
CA MET A 396 15.89 -16.10 -15.45
C MET A 396 17.00 -16.91 -14.76
N SER A 397 16.62 -17.79 -13.84
CA SER A 397 17.53 -18.75 -13.20
C SER A 397 18.20 -19.68 -14.22
N LYS A 398 17.47 -20.15 -15.24
CA LYS A 398 18.03 -20.96 -16.33
C LYS A 398 19.02 -20.16 -17.19
N GLN A 399 18.69 -18.92 -17.55
CA GLN A 399 19.60 -18.05 -18.31
C GLN A 399 20.88 -17.76 -17.51
N GLN A 400 20.75 -17.46 -16.22
CA GLN A 400 21.89 -17.26 -15.33
C GLN A 400 22.78 -18.52 -15.27
N THR A 401 22.15 -19.70 -15.13
CA THR A 401 22.86 -20.98 -15.12
C THR A 401 23.58 -21.24 -16.46
N ASP A 402 22.94 -20.94 -17.60
CA ASP A 402 23.54 -21.13 -18.92
C ASP A 402 24.69 -20.15 -19.18
N TYR A 403 24.61 -18.92 -18.68
CA TYR A 403 25.72 -17.96 -18.72
C TYR A 403 26.88 -18.40 -17.83
N ALA A 404 26.62 -18.83 -16.59
CA ALA A 404 27.64 -19.35 -15.69
C ALA A 404 28.40 -20.55 -16.32
N LYS A 405 27.68 -21.46 -16.99
CA LYS A 405 28.31 -22.57 -17.73
C LYS A 405 29.22 -22.09 -18.87
N LYS A 406 28.78 -21.07 -19.63
CA LYS A 406 29.60 -20.50 -20.72
C LYS A 406 30.85 -19.81 -20.18
N ILE A 407 30.73 -19.08 -19.08
CA ILE A 407 31.87 -18.43 -18.40
C ILE A 407 32.89 -19.49 -18.00
N ALA A 408 32.47 -20.54 -17.29
CA ALA A 408 33.35 -21.64 -16.89
C ALA A 408 34.05 -22.33 -18.08
N GLN A 409 33.36 -22.48 -19.22
CA GLN A 409 33.95 -23.03 -20.44
C GLN A 409 35.02 -22.11 -21.06
N LEU A 410 34.79 -20.79 -21.01
CA LEU A 410 35.75 -19.81 -21.52
C LEU A 410 36.97 -19.70 -20.62
N GLU A 411 36.79 -19.73 -19.30
CA GLU A 411 37.87 -19.75 -18.30
C GLU A 411 38.77 -20.98 -18.47
N ALA A 412 38.19 -22.18 -18.61
CA ALA A 412 38.95 -23.41 -18.85
C ALA A 412 39.80 -23.32 -20.14
N LYS A 413 39.26 -22.72 -21.20
CA LYS A 413 39.96 -22.51 -22.46
C LYS A 413 41.08 -21.47 -22.34
N LEU A 414 40.89 -20.45 -21.51
CA LEU A 414 41.91 -19.44 -21.23
C LEU A 414 43.10 -20.06 -20.49
N LEU A 415 42.84 -20.85 -19.45
CA LEU A 415 43.89 -21.59 -18.71
C LEU A 415 44.65 -22.59 -19.60
N GLU A 416 43.96 -23.31 -20.49
CA GLU A 416 44.63 -24.20 -21.46
C GLU A 416 45.55 -23.42 -22.41
N THR A 417 45.12 -22.24 -22.83
CA THR A 417 45.89 -21.35 -23.70
C THR A 417 47.11 -20.79 -22.96
N GLU A 418 46.95 -20.42 -21.70
CA GLU A 418 48.02 -19.96 -20.81
C GLU A 418 49.08 -21.06 -20.60
N ASP A 419 48.69 -22.28 -20.23
CA ASP A 419 49.60 -23.42 -20.06
C ASP A 419 50.35 -23.74 -21.37
N LYS A 420 49.67 -23.64 -22.51
CA LYS A 420 50.30 -23.78 -23.83
C LYS A 420 51.37 -22.71 -24.05
N TYR A 421 51.10 -21.45 -23.73
CA TYR A 421 52.09 -20.38 -23.87
C TYR A 421 53.26 -20.54 -22.89
N TYR A 422 53.00 -20.94 -21.64
CA TYR A 422 54.06 -21.27 -20.68
C TYR A 422 54.98 -22.37 -21.19
N LYS A 423 54.42 -23.46 -21.74
CA LYS A 423 55.20 -24.55 -22.35
C LYS A 423 56.03 -24.07 -23.54
N GLN A 424 55.47 -23.21 -24.40
CA GLN A 424 56.20 -22.62 -25.51
C GLN A 424 57.34 -21.72 -25.03
N PHE A 425 57.10 -20.91 -23.99
CA PHE A 425 58.11 -20.02 -23.41
C PHE A 425 59.24 -20.81 -22.74
N ALA A 426 58.91 -21.83 -21.94
CA ALA A 426 59.90 -22.71 -21.31
C ALA A 426 60.73 -23.50 -22.35
N ALA A 427 60.10 -23.96 -23.44
CA ALA A 427 60.80 -24.60 -24.55
C ALA A 427 61.74 -23.61 -25.27
N MET A 428 61.31 -22.36 -25.45
CA MET A 428 62.11 -21.29 -26.02
C MET A 428 63.30 -20.94 -25.12
N GLU A 429 63.09 -20.84 -23.81
CA GLU A 429 64.15 -20.61 -22.81
C GLU A 429 65.18 -21.75 -22.82
N THR A 430 64.71 -23.00 -22.86
CA THR A 430 65.59 -24.16 -22.97
C THR A 430 66.38 -24.16 -24.28
N ALA A 431 65.74 -23.81 -25.40
CA ALA A 431 66.40 -23.70 -26.70
C ALA A 431 67.44 -22.57 -26.72
N MET A 432 67.14 -21.41 -26.12
CA MET A 432 68.08 -20.30 -25.97
C MET A 432 69.26 -20.68 -25.07
N ALA A 433 69.02 -21.36 -23.95
CA ALA A 433 70.09 -21.85 -23.08
C ALA A 433 71.02 -22.83 -23.81
N ARG A 434 70.46 -23.72 -24.66
CA ARG A 434 71.23 -24.62 -25.52
C ARG A 434 71.98 -23.90 -26.63
N LEU A 435 71.42 -22.84 -27.21
CA LEU A 435 72.10 -22.02 -28.21
C LEU A 435 73.25 -21.24 -27.57
N GLN A 436 73.05 -20.69 -26.37
CA GLN A 436 74.09 -20.00 -25.62
C GLN A 436 75.23 -20.94 -25.23
N SER A 437 74.92 -22.16 -24.79
CA SER A 437 75.95 -23.16 -24.46
C SER A 437 76.72 -23.62 -25.70
N GLN A 438 76.06 -23.79 -26.84
CA GLN A 438 76.72 -24.07 -28.12
C GLN A 438 77.59 -22.91 -28.61
N SER A 439 77.09 -21.67 -28.52
CA SER A 439 77.85 -20.46 -28.85
C SER A 439 79.10 -20.33 -27.96
N ASN A 440 78.96 -20.58 -26.66
CA ASN A 440 80.07 -20.56 -25.71
C ASN A 440 81.08 -21.70 -25.98
N ALA A 441 80.62 -22.90 -26.33
CA ALA A 441 81.48 -24.01 -26.70
C ALA A 441 82.27 -23.71 -27.99
N LEU A 442 81.62 -23.11 -28.98
CA LEU A 442 82.25 -22.69 -30.24
C LEU A 442 83.27 -21.55 -30.00
N ALA A 443 82.92 -20.56 -29.18
CA ALA A 443 83.83 -19.48 -28.78
C ALA A 443 85.03 -19.99 -27.98
N GLY A 444 84.82 -20.97 -27.09
CA GLY A 444 85.90 -21.65 -26.36
C GLY A 444 86.83 -22.44 -27.28
N MET A 445 86.27 -23.16 -28.26
CA MET A 445 87.05 -23.90 -29.25
C MET A 445 87.85 -22.97 -30.18
N LEU A 446 87.28 -21.83 -30.59
CA LEU A 446 87.94 -20.82 -31.41
C LEU A 446 88.98 -20.00 -30.62
N GLY A 447 88.78 -19.80 -29.32
CA GLY A 447 89.72 -19.11 -28.43
C GLY A 447 90.96 -19.92 -28.08
N VAL A 448 90.84 -21.25 -27.97
CA VAL A 448 91.97 -22.16 -27.68
C VAL A 448 92.86 -22.39 -28.91
N SER A 449 92.36 -22.15 -30.12
CA SER A 449 93.15 -22.25 -31.36
C SER A 449 94.14 -21.10 -31.62
N ASN A 450 94.23 -20.08 -30.74
CA ASN A 450 95.12 -18.93 -30.93
C ASN A 450 96.31 -18.84 -29.95
N GLN A 451 96.64 -19.93 -29.24
CA GLN A 451 97.90 -20.04 -28.50
C GLN A 451 98.80 -21.11 -29.16
N LYS A 452 99.58 -20.66 -30.15
CA LYS A 452 100.84 -21.29 -30.57
C LYS A 452 101.85 -20.22 -30.89
#